data_AF-A0A485APW6-F1
#
_entry.id   AF-A0A485APW6-F1
#
_cell.length_a   1.000
_cell.length_b   1.000
_cell.length_c   1.000
_cell.angle_alpha   90.00
_cell.angle_beta   90.00
_cell.angle_gamma   90.00
#
_symmetry.space_group_name_H-M   'P 1'
#
loop_
_entity.id
_entity.type
_entity.pdbx_description
1 polymer ?
#
loop_
_entity_poly.entity_id
_entity_poly.type
_entity_poly.pdbx_seq_one_letter_code
_entity_poly.pdbx_strand_id
1 'polypeptide(L)'
;MVARLAQADGIAVTLLALESEKALPEEASAARDAWLNAGGTIHAADIPWPQDISLIIDGLLGTGLHSAPRENIATLIQRANAHPAPVVALDIPSGLNAQTGSTPGAVIDAACTITFIGLKPGLLTGKARDVVGRLYYHALGLESWLAAQTVPLRRFDASQLADWLPPRRPTSHKGDHGKLVIIGGDRGTAGAIRMAGEAALRAGAGLVRVLTHKENIAPIVAARPELMVHELTTQSVDDSLQWADVVAIGPGLGQNEWGSSGAASGVGLPQADGMGCGCVEPAGNQSR
;
A
#
# COMPACT_ATOMS: atom_id res chain seq x y z
N MET A 1 -15.09 17.75 -20.85
CA MET A 1 -14.37 17.22 -22.03
C MET A 1 -14.82 15.82 -22.43
N VAL A 2 -14.83 14.83 -21.52
CA VAL A 2 -15.20 13.44 -21.82
C VAL A 2 -16.56 13.32 -22.52
N ALA A 3 -17.61 13.92 -21.94
CA ALA A 3 -18.96 13.92 -22.54
C ALA A 3 -18.99 14.40 -23.99
N ARG A 4 -18.36 15.56 -24.27
CA ARG A 4 -18.29 16.14 -25.62
C ARG A 4 -17.59 15.20 -26.61
N LEU A 5 -16.48 14.60 -26.21
CA LEU A 5 -15.71 13.69 -27.06
C LEU A 5 -16.50 12.40 -27.31
N ALA A 6 -17.12 11.83 -26.28
CA ALA A 6 -17.98 10.65 -26.43
C ALA A 6 -19.15 10.92 -27.39
N GLN A 7 -19.81 12.08 -27.28
CA GLN A 7 -20.87 12.46 -28.22
C GLN A 7 -20.35 12.61 -29.66
N ALA A 8 -19.16 13.20 -29.85
CA ALA A 8 -18.54 13.32 -31.17
C ALA A 8 -18.21 11.95 -31.78
N ASP A 9 -17.91 10.95 -30.95
CA ASP A 9 -17.68 9.56 -31.34
C ASP A 9 -18.99 8.75 -31.49
N GLY A 10 -20.16 9.41 -31.44
CA GLY A 10 -21.46 8.78 -31.65
C GLY A 10 -22.03 8.05 -30.43
N ILE A 11 -21.45 8.23 -29.25
CA ILE A 11 -21.96 7.66 -28.00
C ILE A 11 -23.11 8.54 -27.49
N ALA A 12 -24.22 7.92 -27.10
CA ALA A 12 -25.31 8.62 -26.43
C ALA A 12 -24.88 9.04 -25.02
N VAL A 13 -24.94 10.35 -24.72
CA VAL A 13 -24.47 10.91 -23.45
C VAL A 13 -25.60 11.64 -22.74
N THR A 14 -25.84 11.27 -21.49
CA THR A 14 -26.63 12.06 -20.54
C THR A 14 -25.68 12.65 -19.50
N LEU A 15 -25.54 13.98 -19.48
CA LEU A 15 -24.69 14.66 -18.51
C LEU A 15 -25.54 15.26 -17.39
N LEU A 16 -25.25 14.84 -16.17
CA LEU A 16 -25.82 15.40 -14.95
C LEU A 16 -24.80 16.34 -14.32
N ALA A 17 -25.25 17.49 -13.82
CA ALA A 17 -24.43 18.37 -13.01
C ALA A 17 -25.19 18.79 -11.74
N LEU A 18 -24.47 18.87 -10.63
CA LEU A 18 -24.95 19.55 -9.43
C LEU A 18 -24.63 21.03 -9.56
N GLU A 19 -25.64 21.87 -9.38
CA GLU A 19 -25.42 23.31 -9.28
C GLU A 19 -24.60 23.63 -8.04
N SER A 20 -23.67 24.56 -8.20
CA SER A 20 -22.81 25.06 -7.14
C SER A 20 -22.89 26.58 -7.13
N GLU A 21 -23.01 27.16 -5.94
CA GLU A 21 -22.94 28.61 -5.75
C GLU A 21 -21.52 29.14 -6.02
N LYS A 22 -20.50 28.27 -5.98
CA LYS A 22 -19.13 28.65 -6.32
C LYS A 22 -18.95 28.66 -7.83
N ALA A 23 -18.29 29.71 -8.31
CA ALA A 23 -17.84 29.79 -9.69
C ALA A 23 -17.01 28.54 -10.06
N LEU A 24 -17.26 28.01 -11.25
CA LEU A 24 -16.43 26.95 -11.80
C LEU A 24 -15.02 27.48 -12.04
N PRO A 25 -13.98 26.67 -11.81
CA PRO A 25 -12.65 26.95 -12.34
C PRO A 25 -12.70 27.22 -13.84
N GLU A 26 -11.77 28.02 -14.35
CA GLU A 26 -11.73 28.44 -15.76
C GLU A 26 -11.80 27.25 -16.71
N GLU A 27 -11.04 26.19 -16.43
CA GLU A 27 -11.00 24.97 -17.24
C GLU A 27 -12.33 24.21 -17.22
N ALA A 28 -13.00 24.19 -16.08
CA ALA A 28 -14.32 23.55 -15.95
C ALA A 28 -15.40 24.37 -16.68
N SER A 29 -15.33 25.71 -16.63
CA SER A 29 -16.21 26.58 -17.41
C SER A 29 -15.98 26.38 -18.91
N ALA A 30 -14.73 26.41 -19.38
CA ALA A 30 -14.40 26.17 -20.77
C ALA A 30 -14.87 24.79 -21.26
N ALA A 31 -14.73 23.75 -20.43
CA ALA A 31 -15.20 22.40 -20.75
C ALA A 31 -16.74 22.31 -20.82
N ARG A 32 -17.44 23.07 -19.97
CA ARG A 32 -18.90 23.19 -19.99
C ARG A 32 -19.39 23.92 -21.24
N ASP A 33 -18.77 25.05 -21.56
CA ASP A 33 -19.16 25.86 -22.71
C ASP A 33 -18.89 25.10 -24.02
N ALA A 34 -17.78 24.34 -24.09
CA ALA A 34 -17.50 23.45 -25.21
C ALA A 34 -18.53 22.31 -25.36
N TRP A 35 -19.11 21.80 -24.25
CA TRP A 35 -20.18 20.82 -24.28
C TRP A 35 -21.48 21.43 -24.84
N LEU A 36 -21.87 22.60 -24.34
CA LEU A 36 -23.06 23.32 -24.78
C LEU A 36 -22.96 23.75 -26.26
N ASN A 37 -21.81 24.27 -26.67
CA ASN A 37 -21.54 24.67 -28.06
C ASN A 37 -21.56 23.48 -29.03
N ALA A 38 -21.32 22.26 -28.54
CA ALA A 38 -21.47 21.04 -29.33
C ALA A 38 -22.92 20.51 -29.37
N GLY A 39 -23.89 21.26 -28.84
CA GLY A 39 -25.30 20.88 -28.76
C GLY A 39 -25.63 19.96 -27.58
N GLY A 40 -24.70 19.77 -26.65
CA GLY A 40 -24.89 18.98 -25.45
C GLY A 40 -25.88 19.65 -24.48
N THR A 41 -26.61 18.84 -23.72
CA THR A 41 -27.54 19.31 -22.67
C THR A 41 -26.99 18.95 -21.29
N ILE A 42 -27.20 19.82 -20.31
CA ILE A 42 -26.86 19.58 -18.89
C ILE A 42 -28.18 19.38 -18.15
N HIS A 43 -28.33 18.24 -17.49
CA HIS A 43 -29.53 17.93 -16.73
C HIS A 43 -29.28 18.09 -15.23
N ALA A 44 -30.35 18.39 -14.51
CA ALA A 44 -30.34 18.38 -13.05
C ALA A 44 -30.08 16.96 -12.51
N ALA A 45 -29.50 16.88 -11.31
CA ALA A 45 -29.12 15.60 -10.70
C ALA A 45 -30.30 14.67 -10.37
N ASP A 46 -31.51 15.21 -10.25
CA ASP A 46 -32.73 14.50 -9.84
C ASP A 46 -33.53 13.93 -11.02
N ILE A 47 -33.08 14.13 -12.27
CA ILE A 47 -33.80 13.55 -13.40
C ILE A 47 -33.86 12.01 -13.31
N PRO A 48 -34.92 11.40 -13.87
CA PRO A 48 -34.92 9.97 -14.13
C PRO A 48 -33.73 9.61 -15.03
N TRP A 49 -32.98 8.58 -14.63
CA TRP A 49 -31.89 8.07 -15.43
C TRP A 49 -32.46 7.25 -16.61
N PRO A 50 -31.86 7.32 -17.81
CA PRO A 50 -32.21 6.43 -18.90
C PRO A 50 -32.17 4.95 -18.48
N GLN A 51 -33.02 4.11 -19.05
CA GLN A 51 -33.05 2.67 -18.73
C GLN A 51 -31.83 1.93 -19.29
N ASP A 52 -31.34 2.35 -20.46
CA ASP A 52 -30.27 1.68 -21.19
C ASP A 52 -28.88 2.30 -20.92
N ILE A 53 -28.51 2.45 -19.64
CA ILE A 53 -27.16 2.91 -19.27
C ILE A 53 -26.20 1.72 -19.31
N SER A 54 -25.21 1.79 -20.19
CA SER A 54 -24.13 0.78 -20.30
C SER A 54 -22.87 1.15 -19.51
N LEU A 55 -22.71 2.41 -19.11
CA LEU A 55 -21.53 2.94 -18.44
C LEU A 55 -21.89 4.19 -17.63
N ILE A 56 -21.38 4.30 -16.41
CA ILE A 56 -21.45 5.52 -15.61
C ILE A 56 -20.05 6.11 -15.50
N ILE A 57 -19.92 7.41 -15.70
CA ILE A 57 -18.65 8.14 -15.51
C ILE A 57 -18.80 9.02 -14.28
N ASP A 58 -18.00 8.74 -13.26
CA ASP A 58 -17.90 9.54 -12.06
C ASP A 58 -16.89 10.68 -12.26
N GLY A 59 -17.38 11.90 -12.12
CA GLY A 59 -16.60 13.13 -12.05
C GLY A 59 -17.21 14.13 -11.07
N LEU A 60 -17.85 13.63 -9.99
CA LEU A 60 -18.57 14.47 -9.03
C LEU A 60 -17.61 15.22 -8.09
N LEU A 61 -16.58 14.54 -7.59
CA LEU A 61 -15.60 15.04 -6.64
C LEU A 61 -14.19 14.59 -7.06
N GLY A 62 -13.21 15.46 -6.82
CA GLY A 62 -11.79 15.15 -7.05
C GLY A 62 -11.00 15.11 -5.75
N THR A 63 -9.75 15.57 -5.82
CA THR A 63 -8.78 15.50 -4.71
C THR A 63 -9.10 16.38 -3.49
N GLY A 64 -10.01 17.36 -3.60
CA GLY A 64 -10.30 18.36 -2.56
C GLY A 64 -11.23 17.89 -1.43
N LEU A 65 -11.54 16.59 -1.33
CA LEU A 65 -12.44 16.07 -0.31
C LEU A 65 -11.73 15.88 1.04
N HIS A 66 -12.21 16.60 2.06
CA HIS A 66 -11.70 16.50 3.44
C HIS A 66 -12.71 15.92 4.44
N SER A 67 -13.95 15.73 4.04
CA SER A 67 -15.04 15.21 4.89
C SER A 67 -15.97 14.29 4.10
N ALA A 68 -16.95 13.67 4.75
CA ALA A 68 -17.98 12.90 4.07
C ALA A 68 -18.69 13.75 2.99
N PRO A 69 -19.05 13.17 1.82
CA PRO A 69 -19.87 13.86 0.83
C PRO A 69 -21.18 14.36 1.44
N ARG A 70 -21.64 15.52 0.98
CA ARG A 70 -22.97 16.05 1.34
C ARG A 70 -24.07 15.15 0.79
N GLU A 71 -25.24 15.20 1.40
CA GLU A 71 -26.36 14.30 1.10
C GLU A 71 -26.72 14.24 -0.39
N ASN A 72 -26.78 15.39 -1.08
CA ASN A 72 -27.08 15.45 -2.51
C ASN A 72 -26.06 14.67 -3.38
N ILE A 73 -24.78 14.68 -3.00
CA ILE A 73 -23.73 13.91 -3.67
C ILE A 73 -23.78 12.45 -3.21
N ALA A 74 -23.96 12.21 -1.92
CA ALA A 74 -24.04 10.86 -1.36
C ALA A 74 -25.17 10.04 -2.00
N THR A 75 -26.33 10.65 -2.23
CA THR A 75 -27.46 10.03 -2.94
C THR A 75 -27.12 9.64 -4.37
N LEU A 76 -26.40 10.50 -5.11
CA LEU A 76 -25.94 10.16 -6.47
C LEU A 76 -24.94 9.01 -6.46
N ILE A 77 -24.00 9.01 -5.51
CA ILE A 77 -23.02 7.94 -5.33
C ILE A 77 -23.74 6.61 -5.05
N GLN A 78 -24.69 6.60 -4.11
CA GLN A 78 -25.46 5.40 -3.79
C GLN A 78 -26.28 4.90 -4.98
N ARG A 79 -26.89 5.82 -5.74
CA ARG A 79 -27.64 5.49 -6.96
C ARG A 79 -26.72 4.90 -8.05
N ALA A 80 -25.52 5.44 -8.21
CA ALA A 80 -24.52 4.92 -9.14
C ALA A 80 -24.07 3.51 -8.75
N ASN A 81 -23.72 3.30 -7.48
CA ASN A 81 -23.26 1.99 -6.98
C ASN A 81 -24.36 0.92 -7.02
N ALA A 82 -25.63 1.31 -6.90
CA ALA A 82 -26.76 0.39 -7.01
C ALA A 82 -27.13 0.04 -8.46
N HIS A 83 -26.60 0.78 -9.43
CA HIS A 83 -26.89 0.56 -10.85
C HIS A 83 -26.04 -0.61 -11.39
N PRO A 84 -26.59 -1.48 -12.26
CA PRO A 84 -25.85 -2.64 -12.80
C PRO A 84 -24.72 -2.27 -13.78
N ALA A 85 -24.72 -1.05 -14.32
CA ALA A 85 -23.67 -0.57 -15.21
C ALA A 85 -22.36 -0.33 -14.44
N PRO A 86 -21.20 -0.66 -15.04
CA PRO A 86 -19.91 -0.37 -14.43
C PRO A 86 -19.70 1.15 -14.28
N VAL A 87 -19.03 1.54 -13.20
CA VAL A 87 -18.63 2.93 -12.96
C VAL A 87 -17.15 3.12 -13.29
N VAL A 88 -16.83 4.18 -14.02
CA VAL A 88 -15.47 4.65 -14.29
C VAL A 88 -15.25 5.96 -13.57
N ALA A 89 -14.33 5.99 -12.61
CA ALA A 89 -13.98 7.19 -11.88
C ALA A 89 -12.89 7.99 -12.61
N LEU A 90 -13.11 9.29 -12.72
CA LEU A 90 -12.13 10.25 -13.21
C LEU A 90 -11.34 10.82 -12.04
N ASP A 91 -10.03 10.68 -12.11
CA ASP A 91 -9.03 11.08 -11.12
C ASP A 91 -9.03 10.30 -9.80
N ILE A 92 -10.15 10.35 -9.06
CA ILE A 92 -10.38 9.73 -7.76
C ILE A 92 -11.85 9.33 -7.69
N PRO A 93 -12.22 8.11 -7.23
CA PRO A 93 -13.61 7.78 -6.94
C PRO A 93 -14.22 8.78 -5.96
N SER A 94 -15.31 9.44 -6.35
CA SER A 94 -15.98 10.43 -5.53
C SER A 94 -16.32 9.86 -4.16
N GLY A 95 -15.94 10.56 -3.09
CA GLY A 95 -16.07 10.10 -1.71
C GLY A 95 -14.81 9.47 -1.11
N LEU A 96 -13.79 9.15 -1.92
CA LEU A 96 -12.50 8.67 -1.45
C LEU A 96 -11.57 9.84 -1.09
N ASN A 97 -10.91 9.77 0.07
CA ASN A 97 -9.88 10.73 0.42
C ASN A 97 -8.59 10.45 -0.36
N ALA A 98 -8.19 11.38 -1.23
CA ALA A 98 -7.04 11.23 -2.11
C ALA A 98 -5.68 11.10 -1.39
N GLN A 99 -5.58 11.48 -0.12
CA GLN A 99 -4.32 11.43 0.63
C GLN A 99 -4.20 10.19 1.52
N THR A 100 -5.30 9.75 2.15
CA THR A 100 -5.27 8.69 3.16
C THR A 100 -5.88 7.37 2.70
N GLY A 101 -6.71 7.41 1.64
CA GLY A 101 -7.50 6.26 1.20
C GLY A 101 -8.64 5.91 2.17
N SER A 102 -9.04 6.85 3.03
CA SER A 102 -10.23 6.70 3.88
C SER A 102 -11.52 7.02 3.11
N THR A 103 -12.62 6.41 3.56
CA THR A 103 -13.96 6.57 3.00
C THR A 103 -14.89 7.12 4.10
N PRO A 104 -14.90 8.44 4.36
CA PRO A 104 -15.62 9.04 5.49
C PRO A 104 -17.14 8.97 5.38
N GLY A 105 -17.70 8.54 4.24
CA GLY A 105 -19.12 8.37 3.99
C GLY A 105 -19.35 7.56 2.72
N ALA A 106 -20.38 7.92 1.95
CA ALA A 106 -20.62 7.31 0.63
C ALA A 106 -19.39 7.50 -0.28
N VAL A 107 -19.01 6.43 -0.99
CA VAL A 107 -17.89 6.42 -1.94
C VAL A 107 -18.29 5.62 -3.16
N ILE A 108 -17.89 6.08 -4.35
CA ILE A 108 -18.10 5.36 -5.60
C ILE A 108 -17.34 4.04 -5.58
N ASP A 109 -18.02 2.95 -5.91
CA ASP A 109 -17.42 1.64 -6.18
C ASP A 109 -17.14 1.54 -7.68
N ALA A 110 -15.90 1.81 -8.07
CA ALA A 110 -15.50 1.91 -9.47
C ALA A 110 -15.01 0.56 -10.01
N ALA A 111 -15.45 0.21 -11.22
CA ALA A 111 -14.85 -0.87 -11.99
C ALA A 111 -13.41 -0.51 -12.41
N CYS A 112 -13.18 0.77 -12.75
CA CYS A 112 -11.84 1.30 -12.94
C CYS A 112 -11.75 2.80 -12.63
N THR A 113 -10.54 3.24 -12.31
CA THR A 113 -10.21 4.65 -12.06
C THR A 113 -9.13 5.09 -13.03
N ILE A 114 -9.29 6.24 -13.67
CA ILE A 114 -8.27 6.86 -14.52
C ILE A 114 -7.74 8.09 -13.80
N THR A 115 -6.52 8.02 -13.26
CA THR A 115 -5.88 9.13 -12.54
C THR A 115 -4.85 9.87 -13.36
N PHE A 116 -4.74 11.18 -13.14
CA PHE A 116 -3.95 12.07 -13.98
C PHE A 116 -2.77 12.70 -13.24
N ILE A 117 -1.68 13.00 -13.95
CA ILE A 117 -0.48 13.71 -13.48
C ILE A 117 0.34 12.92 -12.45
N GLY A 118 -0.28 12.32 -11.44
CA GLY A 118 0.40 11.48 -10.45
C GLY A 118 -0.55 10.53 -9.78
N LEU A 119 0.01 9.43 -9.26
CA LEU A 119 -0.70 8.53 -8.36
C LEU A 119 -0.86 9.21 -7.00
N LYS A 120 -2.11 9.49 -6.61
CA LYS A 120 -2.42 10.01 -5.28
C LYS A 120 -2.30 8.88 -4.26
N PRO A 121 -1.69 9.09 -3.08
CA PRO A 121 -1.46 8.02 -2.11
C PRO A 121 -2.75 7.29 -1.71
N GLY A 122 -3.83 8.04 -1.54
CA GLY A 122 -5.15 7.51 -1.18
C GLY A 122 -5.81 6.65 -2.25
N LEU A 123 -5.24 6.49 -3.45
CA LEU A 123 -5.66 5.46 -4.40
C LEU A 123 -5.06 4.08 -4.11
N LEU A 124 -4.04 4.01 -3.25
CA LEU A 124 -3.21 2.84 -3.03
C LEU A 124 -3.17 2.39 -1.56
N THR A 125 -3.76 3.16 -0.65
CA THR A 125 -3.72 2.95 0.79
C THR A 125 -5.13 2.84 1.39
N GLY A 126 -5.21 2.48 2.68
CA GLY A 126 -6.48 2.45 3.41
C GLY A 126 -7.49 1.50 2.78
N LYS A 127 -8.72 2.00 2.57
CA LYS A 127 -9.84 1.26 1.97
C LYS A 127 -9.95 1.42 0.47
N ALA A 128 -9.01 2.12 -0.16
CA ALA A 128 -9.06 2.42 -1.60
C ALA A 128 -9.16 1.15 -2.45
N ARG A 129 -8.46 0.07 -2.04
CA ARG A 129 -8.46 -1.21 -2.77
C ARG A 129 -9.87 -1.80 -2.97
N ASP A 130 -10.81 -1.46 -2.11
CA ASP A 130 -12.19 -1.96 -2.19
C ASP A 130 -13.02 -1.20 -3.23
N VAL A 131 -12.59 -0.02 -3.68
CA VAL A 131 -13.45 0.94 -4.43
C VAL A 131 -12.81 1.55 -5.69
N VAL A 132 -11.48 1.47 -5.85
CA VAL A 132 -10.79 2.07 -7.01
C VAL A 132 -10.85 1.22 -8.29
N GLY A 133 -11.18 -0.07 -8.15
CA GLY A 133 -11.13 -1.03 -9.24
C GLY A 133 -9.76 -1.11 -9.91
N ARG A 134 -9.74 -1.28 -11.24
CA ARG A 134 -8.50 -1.22 -12.01
C ARG A 134 -8.01 0.22 -12.12
N LEU A 135 -6.80 0.48 -11.63
CA LEU A 135 -6.21 1.82 -11.68
C LEU A 135 -5.37 2.02 -12.95
N TYR A 136 -5.71 3.05 -13.73
CA TYR A 136 -4.95 3.55 -14.87
C TYR A 136 -4.35 4.91 -14.52
N TYR A 137 -3.15 5.17 -15.04
CA TYR A 137 -2.41 6.41 -14.80
C TYR A 137 -2.03 7.04 -16.14
N HIS A 138 -2.23 8.35 -16.26
CA HIS A 138 -1.77 9.13 -17.40
C HIS A 138 -1.11 10.43 -16.93
N ALA A 139 0.17 10.65 -17.30
CA ALA A 139 0.93 11.82 -16.87
C ALA A 139 0.49 13.14 -17.53
N LEU A 140 -0.31 13.04 -18.60
CA LEU A 140 -0.76 14.17 -19.43
C LEU A 140 0.41 14.93 -20.08
N GLY A 141 1.43 14.21 -20.54
CA GLY A 141 2.60 14.83 -21.19
C GLY A 141 3.60 15.46 -20.22
N LEU A 142 3.42 15.25 -18.91
CA LEU A 142 4.28 15.79 -17.86
C LEU A 142 5.35 14.80 -17.37
N GLU A 143 5.60 13.70 -18.09
CA GLU A 143 6.49 12.62 -17.67
C GLU A 143 7.88 13.13 -17.28
N SER A 144 8.50 13.95 -18.13
CA SER A 144 9.85 14.50 -17.87
C SER A 144 9.86 15.46 -16.68
N TRP A 145 8.80 16.26 -16.52
CA TRP A 145 8.70 17.19 -15.40
C TRP A 145 8.53 16.43 -14.08
N LEU A 146 7.68 15.40 -14.06
CA LEU A 146 7.45 14.54 -12.90
C LEU A 146 8.71 13.75 -12.50
N ALA A 147 9.45 13.24 -13.48
CA ALA A 147 10.70 12.51 -13.25
C ALA A 147 11.79 13.38 -12.57
N ALA A 148 11.73 14.70 -12.76
CA ALA A 148 12.65 15.65 -12.14
C ALA A 148 12.22 16.08 -10.72
N GLN A 149 11.01 15.70 -10.26
CA GLN A 149 10.52 16.10 -8.94
C GLN A 149 11.03 15.18 -7.84
N THR A 150 11.35 15.77 -6.70
CA THR A 150 11.55 15.00 -5.46
C THR A 150 10.18 14.67 -4.88
N VAL A 151 9.84 13.38 -4.85
CA VAL A 151 8.56 12.91 -4.32
C VAL A 151 8.69 12.43 -2.86
N PRO A 152 7.74 12.76 -1.98
CA PRO A 152 7.74 12.30 -0.59
C PRO A 152 7.37 10.83 -0.45
N LEU A 153 6.75 10.25 -1.49
CA LEU A 153 6.28 8.87 -1.52
C LEU A 153 6.66 8.24 -2.87
N ARG A 154 7.12 6.99 -2.81
CA ARG A 154 7.38 6.17 -4.00
C ARG A 154 6.57 4.89 -3.92
N ARG A 155 5.85 4.58 -4.99
CA ARG A 155 5.23 3.27 -5.17
C ARG A 155 6.31 2.31 -5.67
N PHE A 156 6.33 1.12 -5.09
CA PHE A 156 7.11 0.00 -5.62
C PHE A 156 6.18 -1.05 -6.21
N ASP A 157 6.59 -1.64 -7.32
CA ASP A 157 5.93 -2.82 -7.87
C ASP A 157 6.94 -3.90 -8.27
N ALA A 158 6.41 -5.03 -8.76
CA ALA A 158 7.22 -6.21 -9.05
C ALA A 158 8.29 -5.96 -10.13
N SER A 159 8.12 -4.97 -11.02
CA SER A 159 9.12 -4.69 -12.05
C SER A 159 10.44 -4.17 -11.48
N GLN A 160 10.42 -3.64 -10.25
CA GLN A 160 11.59 -3.08 -9.57
C GLN A 160 12.32 -4.11 -8.69
N LEU A 161 11.78 -5.32 -8.53
CA LEU A 161 12.40 -6.34 -7.69
C LEU A 161 13.78 -6.76 -8.18
N ALA A 162 14.03 -6.69 -9.49
CA ALA A 162 15.33 -7.01 -10.07
C ALA A 162 16.45 -6.06 -9.60
N ASP A 163 16.11 -4.83 -9.22
CA ASP A 163 17.07 -3.84 -8.72
C ASP A 163 17.49 -4.13 -7.27
N TRP A 164 16.66 -4.88 -6.52
CA TRP A 164 16.90 -5.22 -5.12
C TRP A 164 17.40 -6.64 -4.90
N LEU A 165 17.08 -7.56 -5.82
CA LEU A 165 17.43 -8.97 -5.73
C LEU A 165 18.33 -9.37 -6.92
N PRO A 166 19.55 -8.80 -7.02
CA PRO A 166 20.44 -9.11 -8.13
C PRO A 166 20.90 -10.58 -8.09
N PRO A 167 21.18 -11.20 -9.26
CA PRO A 167 21.73 -12.54 -9.33
C PRO A 167 23.05 -12.67 -8.54
N ARG A 168 23.23 -13.83 -7.90
CA ARG A 168 24.45 -14.13 -7.15
C ARG A 168 25.58 -14.55 -8.06
N ARG A 169 26.81 -14.18 -7.70
CA ARG A 169 28.00 -14.70 -8.37
C ARG A 169 28.07 -16.21 -8.18
N PRO A 170 28.36 -17.00 -9.24
CA PRO A 170 28.48 -18.46 -9.14
C PRO A 170 29.52 -18.94 -8.12
N THR A 171 30.53 -18.12 -7.84
CA THR A 171 31.63 -18.41 -6.92
C THR A 171 31.38 -17.91 -5.48
N SER A 172 30.19 -17.40 -5.19
CA SER A 172 29.87 -16.90 -3.85
C SER A 172 29.63 -18.03 -2.84
N HIS A 173 29.96 -17.80 -1.58
CA HIS A 173 29.72 -18.72 -0.47
C HIS A 173 28.78 -18.10 0.57
N LYS A 174 28.34 -18.92 1.54
CA LYS A 174 27.42 -18.51 2.62
C LYS A 174 27.86 -17.30 3.46
N GLY A 175 29.14 -16.93 3.40
CA GLY A 175 29.68 -15.76 4.09
C GLY A 175 29.49 -14.46 3.32
N ASP A 176 29.28 -14.53 2.00
CA ASP A 176 29.11 -13.37 1.13
C ASP A 176 27.68 -12.81 1.18
N HIS A 177 26.74 -13.56 1.75
CA HIS A 177 25.30 -13.25 1.74
C HIS A 177 24.75 -12.88 3.12
N GLY A 178 25.64 -12.42 4.00
CA GLY A 178 25.30 -11.94 5.34
C GLY A 178 24.88 -13.01 6.34
N LYS A 179 24.94 -12.64 7.60
CA LYS A 179 24.57 -13.43 8.77
C LYS A 179 23.45 -12.71 9.51
N LEU A 180 22.30 -13.35 9.60
CA LEU A 180 21.14 -12.83 10.32
C LEU A 180 20.98 -13.62 11.62
N VAL A 181 20.78 -12.92 12.73
CA VAL A 181 20.19 -13.51 13.95
C VAL A 181 18.77 -13.01 14.12
N ILE A 182 17.85 -13.94 14.42
CA ILE A 182 16.46 -13.64 14.73
C ILE A 182 16.15 -14.07 16.17
N ILE A 183 15.61 -13.14 16.97
CA ILE A 183 15.31 -13.34 18.38
C ILE A 183 13.80 -13.29 18.59
N GLY A 184 13.23 -14.37 19.11
CA GLY A 184 11.79 -14.48 19.36
C GLY A 184 11.33 -15.90 19.61
N GLY A 185 10.04 -16.15 19.44
CA GLY A 185 9.43 -17.46 19.69
C GLY A 185 9.45 -17.81 21.17
N ASP A 186 8.51 -17.26 21.91
CA ASP A 186 8.11 -17.73 23.23
C ASP A 186 7.36 -19.08 23.12
N ARG A 187 6.93 -19.61 24.26
CA ARG A 187 6.07 -20.79 24.35
C ARG A 187 4.81 -20.61 23.51
N GLY A 188 4.52 -21.60 22.67
CA GLY A 188 3.35 -21.61 21.79
C GLY A 188 3.50 -20.77 20.51
N THR A 189 4.59 -20.01 20.33
CA THR A 189 4.80 -19.16 19.15
C THR A 189 6.00 -19.59 18.30
N ALA A 190 6.47 -20.83 18.44
CA ALA A 190 7.53 -21.46 17.64
C ALA A 190 7.32 -21.28 16.11
N GLY A 191 6.07 -21.27 15.67
CA GLY A 191 5.72 -21.07 14.26
C GLY A 191 6.15 -19.69 13.73
N ALA A 192 6.01 -18.63 14.53
CA ALA A 192 6.34 -17.27 14.11
C ALA A 192 7.84 -17.12 13.84
N ILE A 193 8.67 -17.53 14.79
CA ILE A 193 10.13 -17.43 14.66
C ILE A 193 10.67 -18.37 13.56
N ARG A 194 10.07 -19.56 13.38
CA ARG A 194 10.41 -20.47 12.29
C ARG A 194 10.11 -19.86 10.92
N MET A 195 8.93 -19.26 10.74
CA MET A 195 8.56 -18.63 9.46
C MET A 195 9.46 -17.44 9.15
N ALA A 196 9.86 -16.65 10.14
CA ALA A 196 10.81 -15.56 9.97
C ALA A 196 12.19 -16.09 9.50
N GLY A 197 12.71 -17.14 10.15
CA GLY A 197 13.97 -17.76 9.73
C GLY A 197 13.91 -18.36 8.32
N GLU A 198 12.83 -19.06 8.00
CA GLU A 198 12.62 -19.65 6.68
C GLU A 198 12.48 -18.58 5.59
N ALA A 199 11.79 -17.46 5.88
CA ALA A 199 11.70 -16.32 4.97
C ALA A 199 13.06 -15.69 4.71
N ALA A 200 13.91 -15.54 5.74
CA ALA A 200 15.26 -15.02 5.58
C ALA A 200 16.13 -15.91 4.69
N LEU A 201 16.09 -17.24 4.90
CA LEU A 201 16.79 -18.19 4.03
C LEU A 201 16.29 -18.11 2.58
N ARG A 202 14.97 -18.00 2.37
CA ARG A 202 14.38 -17.86 1.03
C ARG A 202 14.70 -16.52 0.35
N ALA A 203 14.80 -15.43 1.12
CA ALA A 203 15.27 -14.14 0.65
C ALA A 203 16.78 -14.17 0.34
N GLY A 204 17.48 -15.19 0.83
CA GLY A 204 18.84 -15.53 0.46
C GLY A 204 19.90 -15.24 1.54
N ALA A 205 19.52 -14.95 2.77
CA ALA A 205 20.50 -14.81 3.85
C ALA A 205 21.45 -16.01 3.88
N GLY A 206 22.76 -15.74 3.95
CA GLY A 206 23.80 -16.76 3.84
C GLY A 206 23.82 -17.70 5.05
N LEU A 207 23.63 -17.14 6.24
CA LEU A 207 23.49 -17.87 7.51
C LEU A 207 22.37 -17.25 8.34
N VAL A 208 21.50 -18.10 8.89
CA VAL A 208 20.39 -17.66 9.75
C VAL A 208 20.47 -18.39 11.08
N ARG A 209 20.65 -17.61 12.15
CA ARG A 209 20.60 -18.06 13.54
C ARG A 209 19.27 -17.66 14.16
N VAL A 210 18.68 -18.56 14.93
CA VAL A 210 17.44 -18.32 15.68
C VAL A 210 17.74 -18.47 17.17
N LEU A 211 17.46 -17.44 17.95
CA LEU A 211 17.46 -17.51 19.42
C LEU A 211 16.02 -17.56 19.90
N THR A 212 15.64 -18.64 20.59
CA THR A 212 14.23 -18.93 20.93
C THR A 212 14.08 -19.64 22.27
N HIS A 213 12.84 -19.77 22.76
CA HIS A 213 12.56 -20.55 23.96
C HIS A 213 12.99 -22.01 23.76
N LYS A 214 13.62 -22.63 24.76
CA LYS A 214 14.21 -23.98 24.66
C LYS A 214 13.29 -25.06 24.10
N GLU A 215 11.99 -24.98 24.44
CA GLU A 215 10.96 -25.93 24.00
C GLU A 215 10.70 -25.86 22.49
N ASN A 216 11.06 -24.74 21.84
CA ASN A 216 10.88 -24.54 20.42
C ASN A 216 12.04 -25.10 19.58
N ILE A 217 13.19 -25.42 20.19
CA ILE A 217 14.41 -25.81 19.45
C ILE A 217 14.16 -27.10 18.65
N ALA A 218 13.76 -28.18 19.32
CA ALA A 218 13.54 -29.48 18.68
C ALA A 218 12.51 -29.43 17.54
N PRO A 219 11.29 -28.85 17.71
CA PRO A 219 10.32 -28.78 16.62
C PRO A 219 10.77 -27.89 15.46
N ILE A 220 11.52 -26.81 15.72
CA ILE A 220 12.04 -25.96 14.64
C ILE A 220 13.10 -26.71 13.82
N VAL A 221 14.08 -27.31 14.48
CA VAL A 221 15.15 -28.06 13.80
C VAL A 221 14.59 -29.25 13.03
N ALA A 222 13.59 -29.94 13.56
CA ALA A 222 12.93 -31.04 12.87
C ALA A 222 12.23 -30.60 11.58
N ALA A 223 11.62 -29.41 11.57
CA ALA A 223 10.90 -28.88 10.41
C ALA A 223 11.81 -28.14 9.41
N ARG A 224 12.89 -27.49 9.90
CA ARG A 224 13.83 -26.66 9.14
C ARG A 224 15.26 -26.82 9.69
N PRO A 225 15.94 -27.92 9.33
CA PRO A 225 17.29 -28.21 9.82
C PRO A 225 18.35 -27.22 9.31
N GLU A 226 18.04 -26.40 8.31
CA GLU A 226 18.94 -25.37 7.78
C GLU A 226 19.12 -24.18 8.75
N LEU A 227 18.21 -24.01 9.73
CA LEU A 227 18.30 -22.95 10.73
C LEU A 227 19.27 -23.34 11.86
N MET A 228 20.15 -22.42 12.25
CA MET A 228 21.00 -22.58 13.44
C MET A 228 20.23 -22.13 14.68
N VAL A 229 19.57 -23.06 15.36
CA VAL A 229 18.67 -22.75 16.48
C VAL A 229 19.36 -22.93 17.82
N HIS A 230 19.30 -21.90 18.67
CA HIS A 230 19.84 -21.91 20.03
C HIS A 230 18.80 -21.40 21.03
N GLU A 231 18.97 -21.78 22.29
CA GLU A 231 18.18 -21.22 23.38
C GLU A 231 18.52 -19.74 23.56
N LEU A 232 17.49 -18.91 23.74
CA LEU A 232 17.64 -17.51 24.10
C LEU A 232 18.15 -17.38 25.55
N THR A 233 19.43 -17.06 25.66
CA THR A 233 20.15 -16.76 26.91
C THR A 233 21.00 -15.51 26.72
N THR A 234 21.37 -14.82 27.80
CA THR A 234 22.25 -13.64 27.73
C THR A 234 23.53 -13.92 26.94
N GLN A 235 24.21 -15.03 27.23
CA GLN A 235 25.43 -15.43 26.52
C GLN A 235 25.17 -15.63 25.02
N SER A 236 24.10 -16.36 24.65
CA SER A 236 23.78 -16.60 23.25
C SER A 236 23.46 -15.31 22.48
N VAL A 237 22.91 -14.29 23.16
CA VAL A 237 22.66 -12.97 22.58
C VAL A 237 23.99 -12.29 22.31
N ASP A 238 24.86 -12.19 23.32
CA ASP A 238 26.18 -11.55 23.19
C ASP A 238 27.00 -12.19 22.05
N ASP A 239 27.07 -13.53 22.02
CA ASP A 239 27.77 -14.29 20.98
C ASP A 239 27.15 -14.06 19.58
N SER A 240 25.84 -13.82 19.51
CA SER A 240 25.15 -13.61 18.24
C SER A 240 25.25 -12.18 17.74
N LEU A 241 25.27 -11.19 18.63
CA LEU A 241 25.47 -9.78 18.28
C LEU A 241 26.87 -9.54 17.71
N GLN A 242 27.89 -10.24 18.25
CA GLN A 242 29.25 -10.17 17.70
C GLN A 242 29.40 -10.89 16.36
N TRP A 243 28.54 -11.87 16.08
CA TRP A 243 28.64 -12.73 14.90
C TRP A 243 27.83 -12.22 13.71
N ALA A 244 26.67 -11.61 13.95
CA ALA A 244 25.69 -11.25 12.94
C ALA A 244 26.00 -9.90 12.26
N ASP A 245 25.59 -9.78 11.00
CA ASP A 245 25.57 -8.51 10.28
C ASP A 245 24.25 -7.77 10.52
N VAL A 246 23.16 -8.51 10.75
CA VAL A 246 21.82 -7.97 11.00
C VAL A 246 21.13 -8.73 12.13
N VAL A 247 20.36 -8.01 12.94
CA VAL A 247 19.58 -8.55 14.05
C VAL A 247 18.11 -8.23 13.83
N ALA A 248 17.24 -9.24 13.87
CA ALA A 248 15.79 -9.10 13.83
C ALA A 248 15.18 -9.59 15.15
N ILE A 249 14.29 -8.80 15.77
CA ILE A 249 13.74 -9.10 17.10
C ILE A 249 12.24 -8.91 17.09
N GLY A 250 11.53 -9.83 17.74
CA GLY A 250 10.09 -9.70 17.98
C GLY A 250 9.20 -10.84 17.50
N PRO A 251 9.52 -11.62 16.44
CA PRO A 251 8.61 -12.66 15.94
C PRO A 251 8.24 -13.68 17.03
N GLY A 252 7.03 -13.57 17.56
CA GLY A 252 6.55 -14.42 18.65
C GLY A 252 7.24 -14.21 20.00
N LEU A 253 7.99 -13.13 20.23
CA LEU A 253 8.74 -12.90 21.47
C LEU A 253 7.86 -12.77 22.73
N GLY A 254 6.60 -12.34 22.57
CA GLY A 254 5.71 -12.04 23.69
C GLY A 254 6.07 -10.72 24.39
N GLN A 255 5.28 -10.35 25.41
CA GLN A 255 5.49 -9.16 26.24
C GLN A 255 5.74 -9.51 27.73
N ASN A 256 5.94 -10.80 28.01
CA ASN A 256 6.22 -11.28 29.36
C ASN A 256 7.70 -11.04 29.74
N GLU A 257 8.03 -11.30 31.01
CA GLU A 257 9.39 -11.11 31.53
C GLU A 257 10.45 -11.89 30.75
N TRP A 258 10.10 -13.07 30.22
CA TRP A 258 11.02 -13.87 29.38
C TRP A 258 11.41 -13.11 28.11
N GLY A 259 10.41 -12.59 27.38
CA GLY A 259 10.64 -11.81 26.15
C GLY A 259 11.40 -10.51 26.42
N SER A 260 11.02 -9.78 27.48
CA SER A 260 11.64 -8.51 27.86
C SER A 260 13.08 -8.68 28.37
N SER A 261 13.34 -9.65 29.24
CA SER A 261 14.67 -9.83 29.86
C SER A 261 15.66 -10.51 28.91
N GLY A 262 15.19 -11.42 28.06
CA GLY A 262 16.03 -12.11 27.07
C GLY A 262 16.49 -11.21 25.92
N ALA A 263 15.65 -10.26 25.49
CA ALA A 263 15.96 -9.37 24.36
C ALA A 263 16.59 -8.03 24.78
N ALA A 264 16.20 -7.44 25.92
CA ALA A 264 16.65 -6.10 26.30
C ALA A 264 18.08 -6.07 26.88
N SER A 265 18.56 -7.16 27.48
CA SER A 265 19.83 -7.16 28.23
C SER A 265 21.08 -7.03 27.35
N GLY A 266 21.05 -7.56 26.11
CA GLY A 266 22.22 -7.58 25.24
C GLY A 266 22.17 -6.59 24.07
N VAL A 267 20.97 -6.23 23.57
CA VAL A 267 20.83 -5.50 22.30
C VAL A 267 20.77 -3.97 22.49
N GLY A 268 20.76 -3.47 23.72
CA GLY A 268 20.64 -2.02 23.98
C GLY A 268 19.36 -1.41 23.39
N LEU A 269 18.32 -2.23 23.22
CA LEU A 269 17.04 -1.79 22.68
C LEU A 269 16.31 -0.92 23.72
N PRO A 270 15.66 0.19 23.31
CA PRO A 270 14.62 0.78 24.15
C PRO A 270 13.57 -0.31 24.46
N GLN A 271 13.03 -0.30 25.68
CA GLN A 271 11.97 -1.23 26.09
C GLN A 271 10.92 -1.30 24.99
N ALA A 272 10.50 -2.52 24.62
CA ALA A 272 9.57 -2.76 23.54
C ALA A 272 8.20 -2.14 23.87
N ASP A 273 8.05 -0.85 23.58
CA ASP A 273 6.80 -0.10 23.67
C ASP A 273 5.89 -0.56 22.53
N GLY A 274 5.28 -1.72 22.69
CA GLY A 274 4.04 -2.11 22.03
C GLY A 274 4.01 -2.24 20.50
N MET A 275 5.12 -2.15 19.76
CA MET A 275 5.09 -2.22 18.29
C MET A 275 6.18 -3.11 17.68
N GLY A 276 5.73 -4.17 17.00
CA GLY A 276 6.35 -4.69 15.77
C GLY A 276 7.69 -5.42 15.87
N CYS A 277 7.98 -6.21 14.82
CA CYS A 277 9.31 -6.75 14.59
C CYS A 277 10.27 -5.60 14.25
N GLY A 278 11.40 -5.47 14.94
CA GLY A 278 12.43 -4.48 14.68
C GLY A 278 13.66 -5.11 14.02
N CYS A 279 14.30 -4.39 13.09
CA CYS A 279 15.62 -4.74 12.54
C CYS A 279 16.63 -3.69 12.99
N VAL A 280 17.78 -4.13 13.51
CA VAL A 280 18.84 -3.24 13.99
C VAL A 280 20.19 -3.74 13.48
N GLU A 281 21.06 -2.81 13.09
CA GLU A 281 22.48 -3.10 12.85
C GLU A 281 23.22 -3.17 14.19
N PRO A 282 23.94 -4.26 14.49
CA PRO A 282 24.67 -4.37 15.74
C PRO A 282 25.74 -3.27 15.82
N ALA A 283 25.84 -2.64 16.99
CA ALA A 283 26.85 -1.62 17.25
C ALA A 283 28.26 -2.24 17.19
N GLY A 284 28.96 -2.07 16.07
CA GLY A 284 30.33 -2.58 15.96
C GLY A 284 30.97 -2.71 14.58
N ASN A 285 30.27 -2.48 13.47
CA ASN A 285 30.88 -2.66 12.15
C ASN A 285 30.88 -1.38 11.29
N GLN A 286 31.45 -0.29 11.82
CA GLN A 286 31.98 0.80 11.00
C GLN A 286 33.41 0.47 10.54
N SER A 287 33.56 -0.56 9.70
CA SER A 287 34.77 -0.73 8.89
C SER A 287 34.59 -1.78 7.79
N ARG A 288 34.07 -1.36 6.63
CA ARG A 288 34.65 -1.55 5.28
C ARG A 288 33.64 -1.19 4.20
#